data_AF-A0A847D7Q3-F1
#
_entry.id   AF-A0A847D7Q3-F1
#
_cell.length_a   1.000
_cell.length_b   1.000
_cell.length_c   1.000
_cell.angle_alpha   90.00
_cell.angle_beta   90.00
_cell.angle_gamma   90.00
#
_symmetry.space_group_name_H-M   'P 1'
#
loop_
_entity.id
_entity.type
_entity.pdbx_description
1 polymer ?
#
loop_
_entity_poly.entity_id
_entity_poly.type
_entity_poly.pdbx_seq_one_letter_code
_entity_poly.pdbx_strand_id
1 'polypeptide(L)' 'MLKESERTKDFYIKNYNSGRCLCGDYKPTGLSFCRDCFKSLPDEIKDGLKVEIEKEEYRFSWNKAYEHFINIGRVGID' A
#
# COMPACT_ATOMS: atom_id res chain seq x y z
N MET A 1 -6.77 7.35 -30.79
CA MET A 1 -5.78 6.64 -29.95
C MET A 1 -5.56 7.47 -28.71
N LEU A 2 -6.16 7.08 -27.58
CA LEU A 2 -5.94 7.77 -26.32
C LEU A 2 -4.52 7.44 -25.84
N LYS A 3 -3.74 8.48 -25.54
CA LYS A 3 -2.35 8.38 -25.09
C LYS A 3 -2.28 7.49 -23.86
N GLU A 4 -1.32 6.58 -23.82
CA GLU A 4 -1.02 5.73 -22.64
C GLU A 4 -0.74 6.53 -21.35
N SER A 5 -0.57 7.86 -21.45
CA SER A 5 -0.37 8.78 -20.34
C SER A 5 -1.60 9.05 -19.45
N GLU A 6 -2.78 8.51 -19.79
CA GLU A 6 -4.02 8.76 -19.03
C GLU A 6 -4.57 7.53 -18.29
N ARG A 7 -3.91 6.37 -18.37
CA ARG A 7 -4.43 5.10 -17.84
C ARG A 7 -3.77 4.57 -16.57
N THR A 8 -2.90 5.34 -15.92
CA THR A 8 -2.21 4.93 -14.69
C THR A 8 -2.23 6.04 -13.63
N LYS A 9 -3.42 6.57 -13.35
CA LYS A 9 -3.74 7.18 -12.04
C LYS A 9 -3.91 6.12 -10.94
N ASP A 10 -3.61 4.87 -11.25
CA ASP A 10 -3.70 3.76 -10.34
C ASP A 10 -2.39 3.66 -9.54
N PHE A 11 -2.58 3.65 -8.24
CA PHE A 11 -1.62 3.54 -7.15
C PHE A 11 -0.61 2.43 -7.41
N TYR A 12 0.60 2.74 -7.87
CA TYR A 12 1.63 1.73 -8.08
C TYR A 12 2.92 1.96 -7.30
N ILE A 13 3.10 1.03 -6.37
CA ILE A 13 4.23 0.76 -5.50
C ILE A 13 5.39 0.16 -6.31
N LYS A 14 6.47 0.90 -6.57
CA LYS A 14 7.79 0.35 -6.86
C LYS A 14 8.58 0.16 -5.56
N ASN A 15 8.58 -1.08 -5.05
CA ASN A 15 9.73 -1.81 -4.48
C ASN A 15 9.38 -3.01 -3.58
N TYR A 16 8.10 -3.38 -3.45
CA TYR A 16 7.76 -4.73 -3.00
C TYR A 16 7.29 -5.56 -4.19
N ASN A 17 8.22 -6.21 -4.88
CA ASN A 17 7.95 -7.25 -5.88
C ASN A 17 7.33 -8.52 -5.27
N SER A 18 6.71 -8.43 -4.09
CA SER A 18 5.97 -9.52 -3.50
C SER A 18 4.54 -9.51 -4.00
N GLY A 19 4.04 -10.66 -4.43
CA GLY A 19 2.60 -10.87 -4.61
C GLY A 19 1.85 -11.02 -3.27
N ARG A 20 2.48 -10.72 -2.13
CA ARG A 20 1.92 -10.91 -0.78
C ARG A 20 1.89 -9.62 0.02
N CYS A 21 0.79 -9.40 0.73
CA CYS A 21 0.59 -8.37 1.73
C CYS A 21 1.31 -8.74 3.04
N LEU A 22 1.45 -7.77 3.94
CA LEU A 22 1.98 -7.99 5.29
C LEU A 22 1.15 -8.98 6.12
N CYS A 23 -0.14 -9.14 5.80
CA CYS A 23 -1.00 -10.12 6.46
C CYS A 23 -0.84 -11.55 5.91
N GLY A 24 0.07 -11.78 4.95
CA GLY A 24 0.25 -13.06 4.29
C GLY A 24 -0.65 -13.28 3.07
N ASP A 25 -1.75 -12.53 2.94
CA ASP A 25 -2.67 -12.62 1.81
C ASP A 25 -2.06 -12.18 0.48
N TYR A 26 -2.61 -12.68 -0.63
CA TYR A 26 -2.25 -12.20 -1.95
C TYR A 26 -2.60 -10.72 -2.14
N LYS A 27 -1.71 -10.00 -2.83
CA LYS A 27 -1.98 -8.67 -3.39
C LYS A 27 -1.42 -8.57 -4.81
N PRO A 28 -2.09 -7.85 -5.71
CA PRO A 28 -1.51 -7.46 -7.00
C PRO A 28 -0.13 -6.82 -6.84
N THR A 29 0.80 -7.18 -7.73
CA THR A 29 2.12 -6.56 -7.79
C THR A 29 1.98 -5.06 -7.96
N GLY A 30 2.73 -4.31 -7.15
CA GLY A 30 2.65 -2.86 -7.15
C GLY A 30 1.55 -2.27 -6.28
N LEU A 31 0.86 -3.05 -5.43
CA LEU A 31 0.13 -2.51 -4.30
C LEU A 31 0.95 -2.60 -3.00
N SER A 32 0.82 -1.62 -2.08
CA SER A 32 1.47 -1.71 -0.75
C SER A 32 0.84 -2.84 0.06
N PHE A 33 -0.49 -2.96 -0.02
CA PHE A 33 -1.31 -3.84 0.82
C PHE A 33 -2.42 -4.51 0.00
N CYS A 34 -2.96 -5.63 0.50
CA CYS A 34 -4.19 -6.21 -0.03
C CYS A 34 -5.39 -5.28 0.25
N ARG A 35 -6.50 -5.52 -0.45
CA ARG A 35 -7.71 -4.69 -0.36
C ARG A 35 -8.23 -4.57 1.08
N ASP A 36 -8.19 -5.66 1.85
CA ASP A 36 -8.78 -5.69 3.19
C ASP A 36 -7.91 -5.02 4.24
N CYS A 37 -6.58 -5.12 4.10
CA CYS A 37 -5.64 -4.33 4.90
C CYS A 37 -5.74 -2.84 4.55
N PHE A 38 -5.82 -2.48 3.28
CA PHE A 38 -5.97 -1.07 2.89
C PHE A 38 -7.27 -0.46 3.45
N LYS A 39 -8.37 -1.21 3.43
CA LYS A 39 -9.66 -0.74 3.97
C LYS A 39 -9.65 -0.55 5.49
N SER A 40 -8.88 -1.33 6.24
CA SER A 40 -8.83 -1.21 7.70
C SER A 40 -8.02 -0.01 8.18
N LEU A 41 -7.23 0.61 7.30
CA LEU A 41 -6.46 1.79 7.66
C LEU A 41 -7.38 3.00 7.94
N PRO A 42 -7.00 3.89 8.88
CA PRO A 42 -7.52 5.24 8.97
C PRO A 42 -7.36 6.02 7.65
N ASP A 43 -8.28 6.94 7.36
CA ASP A 43 -8.28 7.69 6.10
C ASP A 43 -7.04 8.58 5.94
N GLU A 44 -6.52 9.15 7.04
CA GLU A 44 -5.25 9.90 7.04
C GLU A 44 -4.07 9.09 6.51
N ILE A 45 -4.02 7.80 6.83
CA ILE A 45 -2.97 6.89 6.36
C ILE A 45 -3.22 6.56 4.89
N LYS A 46 -4.48 6.28 4.52
CA LYS A 46 -4.83 5.98 3.13
C LYS A 46 -4.42 7.11 2.21
N ASP A 47 -4.69 8.35 2.57
CA ASP A 47 -4.39 9.51 1.72
C ASP A 47 -2.88 9.70 1.54
N GLY A 48 -2.09 9.50 2.59
CA GLY A 48 -0.63 9.54 2.47
C GLY A 48 -0.04 8.33 1.72
N LEU A 49 -0.79 7.24 1.52
CA LEU A 49 -0.41 6.13 0.64
C LEU A 49 -0.79 6.37 -0.83
N LYS A 50 -1.57 7.42 -1.14
CA LYS A 50 -1.99 7.79 -2.51
C LYS A 50 -0.97 8.69 -3.21
N VAL A 51 0.16 9.00 -2.56
CA VAL A 51 1.24 9.85 -3.11
C VAL A 51 2.37 9.02 -3.72
N GLU A 52 3.28 9.68 -4.44
CA GLU A 52 4.48 9.05 -5.01
C GLU A 52 5.40 8.50 -3.90
N ILE A 53 5.96 7.31 -4.11
CA ILE A 53 6.75 6.57 -3.08
C ILE A 53 8.02 7.29 -2.65
N GLU A 54 8.66 8.00 -3.58
CA GLU A 54 9.91 8.72 -3.32
C GLU A 54 9.69 9.92 -2.40
N LYS A 55 8.43 10.28 -2.13
CA LYS A 55 8.06 11.33 -1.20
C LYS A 55 8.07 10.82 0.23
N GLU A 56 8.55 11.66 1.13
CA GLU A 56 8.66 11.34 2.56
C GLU A 56 7.30 10.99 3.18
N GLU A 57 6.23 11.61 2.68
CA GLU A 57 4.84 11.41 3.07
C GLU A 57 4.37 9.96 2.84
N TYR A 58 4.82 9.33 1.76
CA TYR A 58 4.53 7.92 1.51
C TYR A 58 5.21 7.04 2.57
N ARG A 59 6.51 7.26 2.82
CA ARG A 59 7.27 6.47 3.78
C ARG A 59 6.70 6.59 5.19
N PHE A 60 6.32 7.82 5.58
CA PHE A 60 5.65 8.08 6.84
C PHE A 60 4.33 7.30 6.97
N SER A 61 3.49 7.37 5.94
CA SER A 61 2.18 6.70 5.95
C SER A 61 2.31 5.18 5.89
N TRP A 62 3.30 4.66 5.18
CA TRP A 62 3.61 3.24 5.18
C TRP A 62 4.03 2.75 6.57
N ASN A 63 4.88 3.48 7.27
CA ASN A 63 5.29 3.13 8.64
C ASN A 63 4.09 3.15 9.60
N LYS A 64 3.22 4.18 9.53
CA LYS A 64 1.97 4.20 10.31
C LYS A 64 1.05 3.02 9.99
N ALA A 65 0.93 2.65 8.71
CA ALA A 65 0.15 1.49 8.29
C ALA A 65 0.72 0.19 8.89
N TYR A 66 2.04 0.03 8.84
CA TYR A 66 2.74 -1.11 9.42
C TYR A 66 2.49 -1.22 10.94
N GLU A 67 2.66 -0.13 11.68
CA GLU A 67 2.36 -0.07 13.11
C GLU A 67 0.89 -0.37 13.41
N HIS A 68 -0.03 0.16 12.61
CA HIS A 68 -1.45 -0.14 12.73
C HIS A 68 -1.70 -1.66 12.61
N PHE A 69 -1.12 -2.31 11.61
CA PHE A 69 -1.28 -3.76 11.42
C PHE A 69 -0.65 -4.59 12.54
N ILE A 70 0.48 -4.17 13.11
CA ILE A 70 1.04 -4.80 14.31
C ILE A 70 0.03 -4.73 15.46
N ASN A 71 -0.50 -3.53 15.72
CA ASN A 71 -1.40 -3.29 16.84
C ASN A 71 -2.71 -4.07 16.76
N ILE A 72 -3.19 -4.34 15.55
CA ILE A 72 -4.40 -5.15 15.33
C ILE A 72 -4.11 -6.63 15.06
N GLY A 73 -2.86 -7.09 15.26
CA GLY A 73 -2.48 -8.50 15.10
C GLY A 73 -2.59 -9.04 13.67
N ARG A 74 -2.44 -8.16 12.67
CA ARG A 74 -2.67 -8.48 11.24
C ARG A 74 -1.39 -8.58 10.41
N VAL A 75 -0.25 -8.70 11.09
CA VAL A 75 1.05 -8.99 10.47
C VAL A 75 1.29 -10.50 10.53
N GLY A 76 1.20 -11.16 9.38
CA GLY A 76 1.51 -12.57 9.19
C GLY A 76 2.88 -12.68 8.55
N ILE A 77 3.93 -12.64 9.38
CA ILE A 77 5.29 -12.96 8.95
C ILE A 77 5.38 -14.49 9.02
N ASP A 78 5.29 -15.14 7.85
CA ASP A 78 5.78 -16.51 7.67
C ASP A 78 7.30 -16.49 7.53
#